data_AF-A0A8J9ZCF9-F1
#
_entry.id   AF-A0A8J9ZCF9-F1
#
_cell.length_a   1.000
_cell.length_b   1.000
_cell.length_c   1.000
_cell.angle_alpha   90.00
_cell.angle_beta   90.00
_cell.angle_gamma   90.00
#
_symmetry.space_group_name_H-M   'P 1'
#
loop_
_entity.id
_entity.type
_entity.pdbx_description
1 polymer ?
#
loop_
_entity_poly.entity_id
_entity_poly.type
_entity_poly.pdbx_seq_one_letter_code
_entity_poly.pdbx_strand_id
1 'polypeptide(L)'
;MRHLYLVSLVVLLAVCQQSLAQRRRGDEKREKCKYDITRGDCDPTTKVFTITKTPKEGQPESCEEQVIEKRCKGKTPKVKCQYQKPTIPACADGERTITRLPVEGSDPSCQPRSRTKKCRAQKTKCTFGEWGDYGDCVEGVKTRTRPVLTGDQAKCAAKATKTRRCQN
;
A
#
# COMPACT_ATOMS: atom_id res chain seq x y z
N MET A 1 28.60 -5.05 -90.12
CA MET A 1 29.02 -5.46 -88.76
C MET A 1 29.75 -4.38 -87.94
N ARG A 2 30.23 -3.26 -88.52
CA ARG A 2 30.91 -2.19 -87.75
C ARG A 2 29.97 -1.26 -86.95
N HIS A 3 28.72 -1.06 -87.38
CA HIS A 3 27.77 -0.17 -86.68
C HIS A 3 27.19 -0.74 -85.38
N LEU A 4 27.10 -2.07 -85.22
CA LEU A 4 26.60 -2.70 -83.99
C LEU A 4 27.55 -2.55 -82.79
N TYR A 5 28.87 -2.46 -83.04
CA TYR A 5 29.87 -2.27 -81.98
C TYR A 5 29.87 -0.85 -81.41
N LEU A 6 29.61 0.17 -82.23
CA LEU A 6 29.56 1.56 -81.78
C LEU A 6 28.36 1.84 -80.86
N VAL A 7 27.19 1.25 -81.15
CA VAL A 7 26.00 1.42 -80.31
C VAL A 7 26.18 0.75 -78.95
N SER A 8 26.78 -0.45 -78.90
CA SER A 8 27.06 -1.15 -77.64
C SER A 8 28.04 -0.38 -76.74
N LEU A 9 29.07 0.23 -77.32
CA LEU A 9 30.10 0.97 -76.58
C LEU A 9 29.56 2.30 -76.01
N VAL A 10 28.66 2.97 -76.74
CA VAL A 10 27.98 4.19 -76.25
C VAL A 10 27.01 3.86 -75.11
N VAL A 11 26.27 2.74 -75.17
CA VAL A 11 25.38 2.31 -74.09
C VAL A 11 26.17 1.94 -72.83
N LEU A 12 27.30 1.23 -72.96
CA LEU A 12 28.18 0.91 -71.84
C LEU A 12 28.77 2.16 -71.17
N LEU A 13 29.18 3.16 -71.95
CA LEU A 13 29.69 4.42 -71.40
C LEU A 13 28.59 5.24 -70.70
N ALA A 14 27.36 5.25 -71.22
CA ALA A 14 26.23 5.94 -70.59
C ALA A 14 25.82 5.31 -69.24
N VAL A 15 25.81 3.97 -69.15
CA VAL A 15 25.52 3.25 -67.89
C VAL A 15 26.64 3.46 -66.86
N CYS A 16 27.89 3.57 -67.31
CA CYS A 16 29.02 3.83 -66.40
C CYS A 16 28.94 5.23 -65.77
N GLN A 17 28.53 6.26 -66.51
CA GLN A 17 28.41 7.63 -65.97
C GLN A 17 27.28 7.79 -64.94
N GLN A 18 26.17 7.04 -65.04
CA GLN A 18 25.08 7.11 -64.05
C GLN A 18 25.49 6.52 -62.69
N SER A 19 26.36 5.49 -62.69
CA SER A 19 26.83 4.84 -61.46
C SER A 19 27.79 5.69 -60.61
N LEU A 20 28.52 6.63 -61.22
CA LEU A 20 29.43 7.53 -60.52
C LEU A 20 28.75 8.76 -59.92
N ALA A 21 27.59 9.18 -60.45
CA ALA A 21 26.82 10.32 -59.93
C ALA A 21 26.04 9.99 -58.64
N GLN A 22 25.64 8.73 -58.41
CA GLN A 22 24.90 8.33 -57.21
C GLN A 22 25.77 8.21 -55.94
N ARG A 23 27.10 8.18 -56.05
CA ARG A 23 28.02 8.06 -54.89
C ARG A 23 28.41 9.39 -54.24
N ARG A 24 27.90 10.52 -54.72
CA ARG A 24 28.18 11.86 -54.15
C ARG A 24 26.95 12.55 -53.55
N ARG A 25 25.97 11.79 -53.02
CA ARG A 25 25.06 12.40 -52.03
C ARG A 25 25.85 12.48 -50.73
N GLY A 26 26.35 13.70 -50.52
CA GLY A 26 27.26 14.07 -49.46
C GLY A 26 26.89 13.48 -48.12
N ASP A 27 27.89 12.85 -47.53
CA ASP A 27 28.04 12.62 -46.10
C ASP A 27 28.22 13.98 -45.41
N GLU A 28 27.23 14.86 -45.57
CA GLU A 28 27.13 16.10 -44.84
C GLU A 28 26.84 15.66 -43.41
N LYS A 29 27.91 15.58 -42.61
CA LYS A 29 27.87 15.16 -41.21
C LYS A 29 26.99 16.15 -40.47
N ARG A 30 25.68 15.92 -40.46
CA ARG A 30 24.74 16.63 -39.61
C ARG A 30 25.30 16.51 -38.21
N GLU A 31 25.76 17.63 -37.66
CA GLU A 31 26.33 17.66 -36.32
C GLU A 31 25.27 17.11 -35.37
N LYS A 32 25.54 15.93 -34.83
CA LYS A 32 24.60 15.27 -33.94
C LYS A 32 24.55 16.07 -32.66
N CYS A 33 23.34 16.45 -32.22
CA CYS A 33 23.14 17.09 -30.94
C CYS A 33 23.76 16.24 -29.82
N LYS A 34 24.51 16.89 -28.94
CA LYS A 34 25.14 16.32 -27.75
C LYS A 34 24.34 16.78 -26.53
N TYR A 35 24.02 15.83 -25.66
CA TYR A 35 23.19 16.06 -24.49
C TYR A 35 23.90 15.60 -23.22
N ASP A 36 23.70 16.33 -22.13
CA ASP A 36 23.90 15.81 -20.77
C ASP A 36 22.65 15.07 -20.33
N ILE A 37 22.86 13.88 -19.75
CA ILE A 37 21.78 12.95 -19.44
C ILE A 37 21.66 12.85 -17.93
N THR A 38 20.56 13.33 -17.39
CA THR A 38 20.19 13.13 -15.99
C THR A 38 19.12 12.06 -15.90
N ARG A 39 19.22 11.22 -14.86
CA ARG A 39 18.31 10.11 -14.62
C ARG A 39 17.62 10.34 -13.29
N GLY A 40 16.30 10.48 -13.31
CA GLY A 40 15.47 10.56 -12.12
C GLY A 40 15.34 9.20 -11.41
N ASP A 41 14.88 9.26 -10.17
CA ASP A 41 14.56 8.08 -9.37
C ASP A 41 13.36 7.31 -9.94
N CYS A 42 13.30 6.02 -9.60
CA CYS A 42 12.16 5.18 -9.96
C CYS A 42 10.97 5.44 -9.04
N ASP A 43 9.85 5.84 -9.61
CA ASP A 43 8.59 5.91 -8.87
C ASP A 43 8.13 4.49 -8.50
N PRO A 44 7.99 4.16 -7.20
CA PRO A 44 7.60 2.83 -6.75
C PRO A 44 6.17 2.44 -7.17
N THR A 45 5.31 3.43 -7.43
CA THR A 45 3.90 3.26 -7.79
C THR A 45 3.73 3.02 -9.29
N THR A 46 4.21 3.96 -10.12
CA THR A 46 4.05 3.89 -11.58
C THR A 46 5.07 2.97 -12.25
N LYS A 47 6.18 2.65 -11.58
CA LYS A 47 7.33 1.88 -12.11
C LYS A 47 7.96 2.52 -13.33
N VAL A 48 7.87 3.84 -13.42
CA VAL A 48 8.47 4.69 -14.45
C VAL A 48 9.51 5.58 -13.80
N PHE A 49 10.57 5.89 -14.53
CA PHE A 49 11.50 6.96 -14.20
C PHE A 49 11.72 7.84 -15.42
N THR A 50 12.07 9.09 -15.16
CA THR A 50 12.27 10.10 -16.21
C THR A 50 13.75 10.25 -16.51
N ILE A 51 14.09 10.31 -17.80
CA ILE A 51 15.41 10.68 -18.29
C ILE A 51 15.28 12.04 -18.95
N THR A 52 16.03 13.01 -18.43
CA THR A 52 16.11 14.34 -19.01
C THR A 52 17.41 14.45 -19.80
N LYS A 53 17.30 14.91 -21.04
CA LYS A 53 18.43 15.19 -21.92
C LYS A 53 18.49 16.68 -22.18
N THR A 54 19.48 17.34 -21.59
CA THR A 54 19.68 18.78 -21.74
C THR A 54 20.78 19.01 -22.79
N PRO A 55 20.57 19.86 -23.80
CA PRO A 55 21.60 20.19 -24.79
C PRO A 55 22.83 20.79 -24.10
N LYS A 56 24.02 20.44 -24.58
CA LYS A 56 25.27 21.05 -24.09
C LYS A 56 25.38 22.52 -24.48
N GLU A 57 26.09 23.29 -23.67
CA GLU A 57 26.38 24.69 -23.97
C GLU A 57 27.11 24.83 -25.32
N GLY A 58 26.66 25.79 -26.15
CA GLY A 58 27.17 26.02 -27.50
C GLY A 58 26.54 25.17 -28.62
N GLN A 59 25.46 24.43 -28.33
CA GLN A 59 24.69 23.70 -29.34
C GLN A 59 23.68 24.61 -30.08
N PRO A 60 23.33 24.29 -31.34
CA PRO A 60 22.32 25.06 -32.08
C PRO A 60 20.94 24.92 -31.42
N GLU A 61 20.12 25.97 -31.49
CA GLU A 61 18.75 26.01 -30.93
C GLU A 61 17.85 24.88 -31.43
N SER A 62 18.16 24.28 -32.58
CA SER A 62 17.47 23.10 -33.09
C SER A 62 17.56 21.87 -32.17
N CYS A 63 18.51 21.86 -31.24
CA CYS A 63 18.65 20.81 -30.23
C CYS A 63 17.82 21.20 -29.00
N GLU A 64 16.58 20.73 -28.95
CA GLU A 64 15.67 20.98 -27.81
C GLU A 64 15.88 19.97 -26.67
N GLU A 65 15.47 20.35 -25.46
CA GLU A 65 15.45 19.44 -24.30
C GLU A 65 14.48 18.28 -24.53
N GLN A 66 14.91 17.07 -24.17
CA GLN A 66 14.08 15.87 -24.32
C GLN A 66 13.84 15.20 -22.98
N VAL A 67 12.56 14.95 -22.70
CA VAL A 67 12.12 14.19 -21.53
C VAL A 67 11.61 12.83 -22.01
N ILE A 68 12.27 11.76 -21.56
CA ILE A 68 11.95 10.39 -21.96
C ILE A 68 11.57 9.58 -20.73
N GLU A 69 10.37 9.02 -20.74
CA GLU A 69 9.93 8.08 -19.71
C GLU A 69 10.41 6.66 -20.04
N LYS A 70 10.97 5.98 -19.05
CA LYS A 70 11.35 4.56 -19.18
C LYS A 70 10.85 3.76 -18.00
N ARG A 71 10.51 2.49 -18.26
CA ARG A 71 10.19 1.53 -17.19
C ARG A 71 11.44 1.22 -16.37
N CYS A 72 11.28 1.17 -15.06
CA CYS A 72 12.35 0.79 -14.15
C CYS A 72 12.81 -0.64 -14.44
N LYS A 73 14.12 -0.82 -14.61
CA LYS A 73 14.73 -2.16 -14.78
C LYS A 73 15.06 -2.73 -13.40
N GLY A 74 14.28 -3.71 -12.94
CA GLY A 74 14.49 -4.40 -11.67
C GLY A 74 13.17 -4.79 -11.01
N LYS A 75 13.25 -5.65 -9.98
CA LYS A 75 12.13 -5.79 -9.04
C LYS A 75 12.12 -4.49 -8.26
N THR A 76 11.18 -3.59 -8.55
CA THR A 76 10.87 -2.51 -7.60
C THR A 76 10.75 -3.15 -6.21
N PRO A 77 11.32 -2.55 -5.15
CA PRO A 77 11.18 -3.09 -3.82
C PRO A 77 9.69 -3.25 -3.59
N LYS A 78 9.22 -4.50 -3.51
CA LYS A 78 7.82 -4.79 -3.28
C LYS A 78 7.54 -4.24 -1.90
N VAL A 79 6.97 -3.04 -1.82
CA VAL A 79 6.53 -2.45 -0.57
C VAL A 79 5.49 -3.42 -0.05
N LYS A 80 5.85 -4.19 0.98
CA LYS A 80 4.93 -5.18 1.54
C LYS A 80 3.86 -4.44 2.32
N CYS A 81 2.64 -4.96 2.35
CA CYS A 81 1.62 -4.45 3.26
C CYS A 81 2.11 -4.55 4.70
N GLN A 82 2.31 -3.41 5.35
CA GLN A 82 2.55 -3.33 6.77
C GLN A 82 1.26 -2.91 7.46
N TYR A 83 1.00 -3.49 8.62
CA TYR A 83 -0.23 -3.27 9.38
C TYR A 83 0.12 -2.77 10.77
N GLN A 84 -0.64 -1.81 11.25
CA GLN A 84 -0.53 -1.29 12.61
C GLN A 84 -0.83 -2.40 13.64
N LYS A 85 -0.28 -2.24 14.85
CA LYS A 85 -0.63 -3.09 15.98
C LYS A 85 -2.11 -2.88 16.30
N PRO A 86 -2.94 -3.94 16.29
CA PRO A 86 -4.37 -3.77 16.47
C PRO A 86 -4.71 -3.43 17.92
N THR A 87 -5.66 -2.52 18.12
CA THR A 87 -6.34 -2.34 19.40
C THR A 87 -7.26 -3.53 19.65
N ILE A 88 -7.16 -4.14 20.82
CA ILE A 88 -7.98 -5.30 21.19
C ILE A 88 -9.22 -4.79 21.94
N PRO A 89 -10.43 -4.81 21.34
CA PRO A 89 -11.62 -4.37 22.04
C PRO A 89 -12.01 -5.36 23.14
N ALA A 90 -12.86 -4.88 24.05
CA ALA A 90 -13.51 -5.72 25.04
C ALA A 90 -14.32 -6.84 24.36
N CYS A 91 -14.50 -7.94 25.07
CA CYS A 91 -15.30 -9.05 24.57
C CYS A 91 -16.80 -8.71 24.70
N ALA A 92 -17.52 -8.72 23.58
CA ALA A 92 -18.97 -8.50 23.53
C ALA A 92 -19.64 -9.80 23.08
N ASP A 93 -20.61 -10.29 23.84
CA ASP A 93 -21.40 -11.49 23.48
C ASP A 93 -20.56 -12.76 23.18
N GLY A 94 -19.38 -12.87 23.79
CA GLY A 94 -18.48 -14.03 23.63
C GLY A 94 -17.56 -13.93 22.41
N GLU A 95 -17.61 -12.84 21.65
CA GLU A 95 -16.75 -12.59 20.50
C GLU A 95 -16.13 -11.18 20.53
N ARG A 96 -15.06 -11.01 19.74
CA ARG A 96 -14.45 -9.71 19.51
C ARG A 96 -13.88 -9.64 18.10
N THR A 97 -14.08 -8.50 17.45
CA THR A 97 -13.53 -8.23 16.12
C THR A 97 -12.26 -7.42 16.27
N ILE A 98 -11.16 -7.95 15.75
CA ILE A 98 -9.84 -7.31 15.78
C ILE A 98 -9.54 -6.78 14.39
N THR A 99 -9.46 -5.46 14.23
CA THR A 99 -9.17 -4.78 12.97
C THR A 99 -7.73 -4.27 12.94
N ARG A 100 -7.06 -4.43 11.79
CA ARG A 100 -5.71 -3.95 11.50
C ARG A 100 -5.77 -2.98 10.32
N LEU A 101 -5.31 -1.75 10.54
CA LEU A 101 -5.19 -0.74 9.51
C LEU A 101 -3.79 -0.78 8.87
N PRO A 102 -3.66 -0.45 7.57
CA PRO A 102 -2.36 -0.24 6.94
C PRO A 102 -1.55 0.86 7.63
N VAL A 103 -0.22 0.77 7.59
CA VAL A 103 0.69 1.85 8.04
C VAL A 103 0.89 2.85 6.90
N GLU A 104 1.01 4.14 7.21
CA GLU A 104 1.39 5.16 6.21
C GLU A 104 2.73 4.79 5.55
N GLY A 105 2.81 4.92 4.22
CA GLY A 105 3.95 4.47 3.43
C GLY A 105 3.98 2.97 3.08
N SER A 106 2.94 2.21 3.47
CA SER A 106 2.71 0.88 2.91
C SER A 106 2.19 0.96 1.47
N ASP A 107 2.12 -0.19 0.79
CA ASP A 107 1.53 -0.28 -0.55
C ASP A 107 0.08 0.25 -0.53
N PRO A 108 -0.29 1.16 -1.44
CA PRO A 108 -1.61 1.79 -1.46
C PRO A 108 -2.75 0.81 -1.76
N SER A 109 -2.45 -0.38 -2.30
CA SER A 109 -3.43 -1.45 -2.52
C SER A 109 -3.80 -2.20 -1.24
N CYS A 110 -3.10 -1.96 -0.12
CA CYS A 110 -3.35 -2.66 1.13
C CYS A 110 -4.68 -2.25 1.75
N GLN A 111 -5.64 -3.17 1.77
CA GLN A 111 -6.91 -2.98 2.46
C GLN A 111 -6.80 -3.32 3.96
N PRO A 112 -7.63 -2.70 4.83
CA PRO A 112 -7.80 -3.10 6.22
C PRO A 112 -8.14 -4.59 6.35
N ARG A 113 -7.64 -5.24 7.40
CA ARG A 113 -7.92 -6.65 7.69
C ARG A 113 -8.61 -6.78 9.04
N SER A 114 -9.72 -7.50 9.08
CA SER A 114 -10.41 -7.84 10.33
C SER A 114 -10.44 -9.35 10.55
N ARG A 115 -10.51 -9.77 11.81
CA ARG A 115 -10.80 -11.15 12.18
C ARG A 115 -11.61 -11.20 13.46
N THR A 116 -12.60 -12.07 13.48
CA THR A 116 -13.40 -12.34 14.68
C THR A 116 -12.73 -13.45 15.48
N LYS A 117 -12.66 -13.27 16.80
CA LYS A 117 -12.17 -14.29 17.72
C LYS A 117 -13.16 -14.50 18.85
N LYS A 118 -13.40 -15.76 19.19
CA LYS A 118 -14.08 -16.13 20.43
C LYS A 118 -13.27 -15.63 21.63
N CYS A 119 -13.96 -15.12 22.62
CA CYS A 119 -13.38 -14.65 23.87
C CYS A 119 -14.35 -14.92 25.02
N ARG A 120 -13.83 -14.90 26.25
CA ARG A 120 -14.68 -14.92 27.44
C ARG A 120 -14.90 -13.49 27.87
N ALA A 121 -16.17 -13.08 27.97
CA ALA A 121 -16.51 -11.82 28.64
C ALA A 121 -15.87 -11.82 30.02
N GLN A 122 -15.19 -10.73 30.38
CA GLN A 122 -14.71 -10.61 31.74
C GLN A 122 -15.95 -10.59 32.65
N LYS A 123 -16.01 -11.52 33.60
CA LYS A 123 -17.09 -11.52 34.60
C LYS A 123 -16.99 -10.19 35.33
N THR A 124 -18.06 -9.39 35.28
CA THR A 124 -18.16 -8.17 36.07
C THR A 124 -17.92 -8.55 37.53
N LYS A 125 -16.81 -8.09 38.10
CA LYS A 125 -16.50 -8.35 39.50
C LYS A 125 -17.40 -7.44 40.32
N CYS A 126 -18.38 -8.03 40.99
CA CYS A 126 -19.19 -7.33 41.96
C CYS A 126 -18.33 -7.11 43.21
N THR A 127 -18.10 -5.87 43.59
CA THR A 127 -17.58 -5.52 44.92
C THR A 127 -18.76 -5.09 45.79
N PHE A 128 -18.71 -5.44 47.06
CA PHE A 128 -19.80 -5.19 47.99
C PHE A 128 -19.25 -4.51 49.24
N GLY A 129 -20.09 -3.71 49.90
CA GLY A 129 -19.78 -3.13 51.19
C GLY A 129 -19.97 -4.11 52.33
N GLU A 130 -19.99 -3.58 53.55
CA GLU A 130 -20.22 -4.35 54.77
C GLU A 130 -21.62 -4.98 54.79
N TRP A 131 -21.74 -6.12 55.45
CA TRP A 131 -23.02 -6.76 55.67
C TRP A 131 -23.80 -6.02 56.73
N GLY A 132 -25.06 -5.70 56.45
CA GLY A 132 -26.00 -5.29 57.49
C GLY A 132 -26.37 -6.47 58.40
N ASP A 133 -27.03 -6.15 59.49
CA ASP A 133 -27.58 -7.15 60.41
C ASP A 133 -28.66 -7.99 59.74
N TYR A 134 -28.90 -9.18 60.30
CA TYR A 134 -30.06 -9.96 59.91
C TYR A 134 -31.32 -9.28 60.43
N GLY A 135 -32.30 -9.09 59.55
CA GLY A 135 -33.64 -8.67 59.95
C GLY A 135 -34.35 -9.75 60.77
N ASP A 136 -35.58 -9.44 61.17
CA ASP A 136 -36.43 -10.32 61.96
C ASP A 136 -36.66 -11.67 61.28
N CYS A 137 -36.91 -12.69 62.11
CA CYS A 137 -37.28 -14.01 61.63
C CYS A 137 -38.75 -13.98 61.19
N VAL A 138 -38.99 -14.07 59.89
CA VAL A 138 -40.33 -14.15 59.30
C VAL A 138 -40.47 -15.53 58.67
N GLU A 139 -41.48 -16.30 59.09
CA GLU A 139 -41.75 -17.65 58.57
C GLU A 139 -40.54 -18.61 58.68
N GLY A 140 -39.77 -18.50 59.78
CA GLY A 140 -38.58 -19.33 60.00
C GLY A 140 -37.38 -18.94 59.14
N VAL A 141 -37.41 -17.77 58.49
CA VAL A 141 -36.35 -17.26 57.62
C VAL A 141 -35.96 -15.84 58.01
N LYS A 142 -34.66 -15.57 58.05
CA LYS A 142 -34.12 -14.22 58.20
C LYS A 142 -33.17 -13.87 57.06
N THR A 143 -33.20 -12.61 56.67
CA THR A 143 -32.45 -12.09 55.52
C THR A 143 -31.58 -10.92 55.95
N ARG A 144 -30.39 -10.82 55.37
CA ARG A 144 -29.54 -9.62 55.43
C ARG A 144 -29.09 -9.21 54.05
N THR A 145 -28.85 -7.93 53.88
CA THR A 145 -28.39 -7.33 52.62
C THR A 145 -27.10 -6.54 52.83
N ARG A 146 -26.37 -6.28 51.75
CA ARG A 146 -25.22 -5.37 51.71
C ARG A 146 -25.27 -4.51 50.45
N PRO A 147 -24.73 -3.29 50.46
CA PRO A 147 -24.69 -2.46 49.26
C PRO A 147 -23.70 -3.01 48.22
N VAL A 148 -24.04 -2.88 46.94
CA VAL A 148 -23.13 -3.15 45.82
C VAL A 148 -22.33 -1.88 45.55
N LEU A 149 -21.00 -1.93 45.69
CA LEU A 149 -20.12 -0.77 45.49
C LEU A 149 -19.67 -0.63 44.04
N THR A 150 -19.43 -1.74 43.35
CA THR A 150 -19.00 -1.72 41.95
C THR A 150 -19.57 -2.93 41.23
N GLY A 151 -20.03 -2.73 40.00
CA GLY A 151 -20.57 -3.76 39.13
C GLY A 151 -21.97 -3.43 38.62
N ASP A 152 -22.52 -4.35 37.83
CA ASP A 152 -23.89 -4.26 37.32
C ASP A 152 -24.87 -4.57 38.46
N GLN A 153 -25.64 -3.57 38.87
CA GLN A 153 -26.51 -3.65 40.05
C GLN A 153 -27.54 -4.78 39.93
N ALA A 154 -28.10 -5.02 38.74
CA ALA A 154 -29.05 -6.09 38.50
C ALA A 154 -28.39 -7.47 38.65
N LYS A 155 -27.20 -7.67 38.07
CA LYS A 155 -26.48 -8.95 38.15
C LYS A 155 -25.86 -9.21 39.51
N CYS A 156 -25.52 -8.15 40.24
CA CYS A 156 -24.86 -8.23 41.54
C CYS A 156 -25.86 -8.32 42.71
N ALA A 157 -27.09 -7.83 42.57
CA ALA A 157 -28.10 -7.81 43.63
C ALA A 157 -28.37 -9.20 44.22
N ALA A 158 -28.45 -10.24 43.39
CA ALA A 158 -28.66 -11.62 43.87
C ALA A 158 -27.56 -12.10 44.83
N LYS A 159 -26.33 -11.59 44.69
CA LYS A 159 -25.19 -11.90 45.57
C LYS A 159 -25.03 -10.94 46.74
N ALA A 160 -25.82 -9.86 46.75
CA ALA A 160 -25.87 -8.85 47.79
C ALA A 160 -26.86 -9.21 48.91
N THR A 161 -27.70 -10.24 48.70
CA THR A 161 -28.67 -10.73 49.67
C THR A 161 -28.25 -12.11 50.17
N LYS A 162 -28.34 -12.34 51.49
CA LYS A 162 -28.11 -13.65 52.10
C LYS A 162 -29.26 -14.00 53.02
N THR A 163 -29.80 -15.19 52.81
CA THR A 163 -30.94 -15.71 53.56
C THR A 163 -30.51 -16.94 54.35
N ARG A 164 -31.02 -17.10 55.57
CA ARG A 164 -30.76 -18.26 56.43
C ARG A 164 -32.01 -18.63 57.22
N ARG A 165 -32.20 -19.92 57.48
CA ARG A 165 -33.22 -20.38 58.45
C ARG A 165 -32.88 -19.93 59.87
N CYS A 166 -33.90 -19.51 60.59
CA CYS A 166 -33.89 -19.34 62.04
C CYS A 166 -34.63 -20.53 62.67
N GLN A 167 -34.19 -20.92 63.85
CA GLN A 167 -35.00 -21.76 64.73
C GLN A 167 -35.79 -20.79 65.60
N ASN A 168 -37.11 -20.93 65.60
CA ASN A 168 -37.99 -20.22 66.54
C ASN A 168 -37.78 -20.79 67.94
#